data_AF-A0A364KZ17-F1
#
_entry.id   AF-A0A364KZ17-F1
#
_cell.length_a   1.000
_cell.length_b   1.000
_cell.length_c   1.000
_cell.angle_alpha   90.00
_cell.angle_beta   90.00
_cell.angle_gamma   90.00
#
_symmetry.space_group_name_H-M   'P 1'
#
loop_
_entity.id
_entity.type
_entity.pdbx_description
1 polymer ?
#
loop_
_entity_poly.entity_id
_entity_poly.type
_entity_poly.pdbx_seq_one_letter_code
_entity_poly.pdbx_strand_id
1 'polypeptide(L)'
;MASHRADASAFLDNRGYTGPLVRGVNPVTLFEKAVRDRITDSYYWKEQCFGLNAATLCDRAIELTSIGGTYGLSQKPTPFLCLAFKMLQLAPDKDIVLEYLNFTDPGSGDEENPEDREIDGEVVKGRGDFKYLRALAAFYIRLTFEAAEIYKYLEPLLLDYRKLKRRMRENYVLTNVDQFIDDLLTKDRVCATSLWKLPSRQMLEDLDLLEERVSPLADELEELDRESEASYHSRQDDDSDRGSDVMREA
;
A
#
# COMPACT_ATOMS: atom_id res chain seq x y z
N MET A 1 -25.55 -26.83 1.66
CA MET A 1 -24.16 -26.77 1.16
C MET A 1 -24.03 -26.62 -0.37
N ALA A 2 -25.13 -26.58 -1.15
CA ALA A 2 -25.06 -26.50 -2.62
C ALA A 2 -25.12 -25.06 -3.19
N SER A 3 -25.74 -24.11 -2.50
CA SER A 3 -25.93 -22.72 -2.99
C SER A 3 -24.61 -21.96 -3.15
N HIS A 4 -23.77 -21.98 -2.12
CA HIS A 4 -22.53 -21.19 -2.07
C HIS A 4 -21.48 -21.58 -3.13
N ARG A 5 -21.57 -22.80 -3.67
CA ARG A 5 -20.64 -23.35 -4.69
C ARG A 5 -21.08 -23.00 -6.11
N ALA A 6 -22.40 -22.89 -6.34
CA ALA A 6 -22.96 -22.49 -7.63
C ALA A 6 -22.75 -20.99 -7.89
N ASP A 7 -22.90 -20.15 -6.85
CA ASP A 7 -22.63 -18.72 -6.93
C ASP A 7 -21.16 -18.43 -7.24
N ALA A 8 -20.24 -19.17 -6.60
CA ALA A 8 -18.80 -18.94 -6.75
C ALA A 8 -18.31 -19.04 -8.19
N SER A 9 -18.85 -19.93 -9.03
CA SER A 9 -18.47 -20.02 -10.45
C SER A 9 -19.09 -18.93 -11.32
N ALA A 10 -20.31 -18.46 -10.99
CA ALA A 10 -20.98 -17.39 -11.74
C ALA A 10 -20.26 -16.04 -11.59
N PHE A 11 -19.66 -15.79 -10.42
CA PHE A 11 -18.87 -14.57 -10.17
C PHE A 11 -17.52 -14.54 -10.88
N LEU A 12 -17.00 -15.69 -11.36
CA LEU A 12 -15.67 -15.82 -11.95
C LEU A 12 -15.63 -15.56 -13.47
N ASP A 13 -16.80 -15.44 -14.09
CA ASP A 13 -16.96 -15.12 -15.51
C ASP A 13 -17.69 -13.76 -15.67
N ASN A 14 -17.46 -13.10 -16.80
CA ASN A 14 -18.17 -11.87 -17.16
C ASN A 14 -19.64 -12.14 -17.50
N ARG A 15 -19.98 -13.38 -17.82
CA ARG A 15 -21.32 -13.79 -18.22
C ARG A 15 -22.25 -13.83 -17.00
N GLY A 16 -22.99 -12.76 -16.79
CA GLY A 16 -24.00 -12.65 -15.72
C GLY A 16 -23.51 -11.97 -14.45
N TYR A 17 -22.34 -11.30 -14.48
CA TYR A 17 -21.93 -10.44 -13.37
C TYR A 17 -22.83 -9.20 -13.30
N THR A 18 -23.47 -8.99 -12.16
CA THR A 18 -24.36 -7.85 -11.90
C THR A 18 -23.87 -6.92 -10.79
N GLY A 19 -22.63 -7.13 -10.32
CA GLY A 19 -22.01 -6.34 -9.26
C GLY A 19 -21.36 -5.04 -9.75
N PRO A 20 -20.73 -4.28 -8.85
CA PRO A 20 -20.05 -3.03 -9.18
C PRO A 20 -18.86 -3.27 -10.10
N LEU A 21 -18.71 -2.41 -11.12
CA LEU A 21 -17.60 -2.48 -12.06
C LEU A 21 -16.45 -1.59 -11.58
N VAL A 22 -15.22 -2.05 -11.79
CA VAL A 22 -14.01 -1.24 -11.63
C VAL A 22 -13.49 -0.94 -13.01
N ARG A 23 -13.45 0.35 -13.39
CA ARG A 23 -13.02 0.80 -14.73
C ARG A 23 -13.72 0.05 -15.87
N GLY A 24 -15.02 -0.19 -15.71
CA GLY A 24 -15.87 -0.85 -16.71
C GLY A 24 -15.73 -2.37 -16.81
N VAL A 25 -14.94 -3.02 -15.95
CA VAL A 25 -14.77 -4.48 -15.94
C VAL A 25 -15.16 -5.09 -14.61
N ASN A 26 -15.47 -6.40 -14.63
CA ASN A 26 -15.70 -7.17 -13.40
C ASN A 26 -14.41 -7.16 -12.55
N PRO A 27 -14.45 -6.73 -11.27
CA PRO A 27 -13.27 -6.62 -10.42
C PRO A 27 -12.43 -7.90 -10.33
N VAL A 28 -13.05 -9.09 -10.36
CA VAL A 28 -12.27 -10.34 -10.31
C VAL A 28 -11.37 -10.51 -11.53
N THR A 29 -11.69 -9.87 -12.65
CA THR A 29 -10.91 -9.97 -13.90
C THR A 29 -9.64 -9.14 -13.92
N LEU A 30 -9.43 -8.30 -12.90
CA LEU A 30 -8.16 -7.60 -12.68
C LEU A 30 -6.99 -8.59 -12.45
N PHE A 31 -7.29 -9.81 -12.00
CA PHE A 31 -6.31 -10.89 -11.93
C PHE A 31 -6.33 -11.70 -13.22
N GLU A 32 -5.16 -12.06 -13.76
CA GLU A 32 -5.08 -12.86 -14.98
C GLU A 32 -5.75 -14.22 -14.77
N LYS A 33 -6.41 -14.75 -15.81
CA LYS A 33 -7.16 -16.03 -15.72
C LYS A 33 -6.33 -17.15 -15.09
N ALA A 34 -5.07 -17.29 -15.50
CA ALA A 34 -4.16 -18.31 -14.96
C ALA A 34 -3.94 -18.16 -13.44
N VAL A 35 -3.90 -16.92 -12.92
CA VAL A 35 -3.77 -16.66 -11.49
C VAL A 35 -5.08 -17.00 -10.77
N ARG A 36 -6.23 -16.61 -11.33
CA ARG A 36 -7.56 -16.94 -10.77
C ARG A 36 -7.75 -18.45 -10.63
N ASP A 37 -7.45 -19.20 -11.69
CA ASP A 37 -7.56 -20.66 -11.69
C ASP A 37 -6.69 -21.27 -10.56
N ARG A 38 -5.45 -20.78 -10.38
CA ARG A 38 -4.56 -21.21 -9.28
C ARG A 38 -5.11 -20.87 -7.90
N ILE A 39 -5.72 -19.69 -7.73
CA ILE A 39 -6.35 -19.26 -6.48
C ILE A 39 -7.52 -20.17 -6.16
N THR A 40 -8.48 -20.32 -7.07
CA THR A 40 -9.71 -21.08 -6.83
C THR A 40 -9.46 -22.57 -6.63
N ASP A 41 -8.39 -23.10 -7.20
CA ASP A 41 -7.98 -24.49 -7.00
C ASP A 41 -7.17 -24.73 -5.72
N SER A 42 -6.61 -23.67 -5.12
CA SER A 42 -5.78 -23.78 -3.92
C SER A 42 -6.55 -24.29 -2.71
N TYR A 43 -5.84 -25.01 -1.84
CA TYR A 43 -6.39 -25.48 -0.56
C TYR A 43 -6.84 -24.30 0.33
N TYR A 44 -6.00 -23.26 0.41
CA TYR A 44 -6.32 -22.07 1.22
C TYR A 44 -7.64 -21.42 0.76
N TRP A 45 -7.88 -21.29 -0.55
CA TRP A 45 -9.14 -20.73 -1.04
C TRP A 45 -10.35 -21.58 -0.65
N LYS A 46 -10.26 -22.91 -0.82
CA LYS A 46 -11.36 -23.83 -0.58
C LYS A 46 -11.74 -23.95 0.90
N GLU A 47 -10.76 -23.82 1.79
CA GLU A 47 -10.98 -24.01 3.23
C GLU A 47 -11.11 -22.68 3.99
N GLN A 48 -10.28 -21.69 3.66
CA GLN A 48 -10.14 -20.45 4.44
C GLN A 48 -10.86 -19.27 3.80
N CYS A 49 -11.03 -19.24 2.47
CA CYS A 49 -11.78 -18.17 1.79
C CYS A 49 -13.27 -18.51 1.58
N PHE A 50 -13.70 -19.71 1.98
CA PHE A 50 -15.08 -20.14 1.86
C PHE A 50 -15.97 -19.38 2.85
N GLY A 51 -17.05 -18.76 2.35
CA GLY A 51 -18.00 -18.04 3.20
C GLY A 51 -17.46 -16.78 3.89
N LEU A 52 -16.25 -16.30 3.56
CA LEU A 52 -15.76 -15.04 4.13
C LEU A 52 -16.64 -13.87 3.70
N ASN A 53 -16.89 -12.97 4.63
CA ASN A 53 -17.44 -11.64 4.42
C ASN A 53 -16.36 -10.59 4.76
N ALA A 54 -16.71 -9.30 4.74
CA ALA A 54 -15.77 -8.24 5.09
C ALA A 54 -15.15 -8.46 6.49
N ALA A 55 -15.97 -8.54 7.54
CA ALA A 55 -15.48 -8.69 8.91
C ALA A 55 -14.59 -9.93 9.11
N THR A 56 -15.02 -11.11 8.65
CA THR A 56 -14.26 -12.35 8.84
C THR A 56 -13.02 -12.45 7.94
N LEU A 57 -12.96 -11.65 6.86
CA LEU A 57 -11.74 -11.50 6.06
C LEU A 57 -10.65 -10.77 6.85
N CYS A 58 -11.01 -9.78 7.68
CA CYS A 58 -10.07 -9.08 8.54
C CYS A 58 -9.33 -10.06 9.47
N ASP A 59 -10.08 -10.96 10.13
CA ASP A 59 -9.51 -12.00 11.01
C ASP A 59 -8.45 -12.85 10.27
N ARG A 60 -8.74 -13.25 9.03
CA ARG A 60 -7.81 -14.03 8.20
C ARG A 60 -6.61 -13.22 7.73
N ALA A 61 -6.80 -11.92 7.49
CA ALA A 61 -5.73 -11.02 7.07
C ALA A 61 -4.73 -10.75 8.21
N ILE A 62 -5.20 -10.75 9.46
CA ILE A 62 -4.34 -10.62 10.65
C ILE A 62 -3.38 -11.82 10.78
N GLU A 63 -3.82 -13.03 10.43
CA GLU A 63 -3.01 -14.25 10.46
C GLU A 63 -1.93 -14.33 9.35
N LEU A 64 -1.90 -13.36 8.43
CA LEU A 64 -0.93 -13.36 7.34
C LEU A 64 0.51 -13.22 7.88
N THR A 65 1.41 -14.00 7.28
CA THR A 65 2.84 -14.01 7.65
C THR A 65 3.77 -13.44 6.59
N SER A 66 3.25 -13.21 5.38
CA SER A 66 4.00 -12.64 4.27
C SER A 66 3.09 -12.09 3.18
N ILE A 67 3.57 -11.09 2.45
CA ILE A 67 2.99 -10.64 1.17
C ILE A 67 3.56 -11.45 0.01
N GLY A 68 2.85 -11.56 -1.10
CA GLY A 68 3.40 -12.20 -2.31
C GLY A 68 2.35 -12.61 -3.32
N GLY A 69 2.83 -13.09 -4.47
CA GLY A 69 2.00 -13.58 -5.56
C GLY A 69 1.89 -15.10 -5.57
N THR A 70 2.26 -15.72 -6.69
CA THR A 70 2.45 -17.17 -6.83
C THR A 70 3.90 -17.57 -6.59
N TYR A 71 4.11 -18.78 -6.08
CA TYR A 71 5.44 -19.32 -5.77
C TYR A 71 5.57 -20.81 -6.10
N GLY A 72 6.82 -21.25 -6.20
CA GLY A 72 7.22 -22.61 -6.55
C GLY A 72 6.93 -22.96 -8.01
N LEU A 73 7.41 -24.14 -8.41
CA LEU A 73 7.19 -24.69 -9.76
C LEU A 73 5.70 -24.89 -10.06
N SER A 74 4.91 -25.27 -9.06
CA SER A 74 3.45 -25.45 -9.18
C SER A 74 2.66 -24.14 -9.19
N GLN A 75 3.32 -22.97 -9.13
CA GLN A 75 2.67 -21.64 -9.10
C GLN A 75 1.57 -21.55 -8.02
N LYS A 76 1.86 -22.01 -6.80
CA LYS A 76 0.92 -21.96 -5.68
C LYS A 76 0.68 -20.50 -5.28
N PRO A 77 -0.58 -20.04 -5.13
CA PRO A 77 -0.86 -18.69 -4.66
C PRO A 77 -0.55 -18.58 -3.16
N THR A 78 -0.11 -17.41 -2.71
CA THR A 78 0.00 -17.11 -1.28
C THR A 78 -1.38 -16.84 -0.66
N PRO A 79 -1.53 -17.03 0.67
CA PRO A 79 -2.72 -16.56 1.39
C PRO A 79 -3.06 -15.09 1.15
N PHE A 80 -2.04 -14.21 1.09
CA PHE A 80 -2.19 -12.80 0.75
C PHE A 80 -2.91 -12.60 -0.58
N LEU A 81 -2.45 -13.29 -1.63
CA LEU A 81 -3.06 -13.20 -2.96
C LEU A 81 -4.49 -13.75 -2.99
N CYS A 82 -4.76 -14.84 -2.24
CA CYS A 82 -6.10 -15.41 -2.12
C CYS A 82 -7.07 -14.45 -1.43
N LEU A 83 -6.65 -13.77 -0.36
CA LEU A 83 -7.48 -12.79 0.33
C LEU A 83 -7.69 -11.53 -0.52
N ALA A 84 -6.67 -11.07 -1.25
CA ALA A 84 -6.83 -9.94 -2.18
C ALA A 84 -7.87 -10.25 -3.27
N PHE A 85 -7.82 -11.47 -3.83
CA PHE A 85 -8.84 -11.93 -4.78
C PHE A 85 -10.22 -12.06 -4.13
N LYS A 86 -10.29 -12.48 -2.86
CA LYS A 86 -11.57 -12.52 -2.11
C LYS A 86 -12.15 -11.13 -1.91
N MET A 87 -11.33 -10.12 -1.61
CA MET A 87 -11.78 -8.72 -1.54
C MET A 87 -12.34 -8.24 -2.88
N LEU A 88 -11.74 -8.61 -4.02
CA LEU A 88 -12.30 -8.30 -5.34
C LEU A 88 -13.67 -8.97 -5.57
N GLN A 89 -13.86 -10.19 -5.09
CA GLN A 89 -15.15 -10.88 -5.15
C GLN A 89 -16.20 -10.23 -4.23
N LEU A 90 -15.80 -9.80 -3.04
CA LEU A 90 -16.69 -9.19 -2.06
C LEU A 90 -17.05 -7.74 -2.39
N ALA A 91 -16.15 -7.03 -3.10
CA ALA A 91 -16.27 -5.61 -3.41
C ALA A 91 -16.70 -4.78 -2.18
N PRO A 92 -15.92 -4.81 -1.07
CA PRO A 92 -16.26 -4.05 0.13
C PRO A 92 -16.30 -2.56 -0.18
N ASP A 93 -17.14 -1.84 0.56
CA ASP A 93 -17.25 -0.40 0.48
C ASP A 93 -15.92 0.29 0.86
N LYS A 94 -15.72 1.50 0.35
CA LYS A 94 -14.45 2.23 0.51
C LYS A 94 -14.11 2.48 1.98
N ASP A 95 -15.10 2.81 2.80
CA ASP A 95 -14.97 3.02 4.24
C ASP A 95 -14.42 1.79 4.96
N ILE A 96 -14.89 0.59 4.61
CA ILE A 96 -14.38 -0.68 5.15
C ILE A 96 -12.90 -0.86 4.78
N VAL A 97 -12.54 -0.58 3.53
CA VAL A 97 -11.14 -0.72 3.06
C VAL A 97 -10.23 0.29 3.76
N LEU A 98 -10.68 1.53 3.95
CA LEU A 98 -9.94 2.56 4.67
C LEU A 98 -9.80 2.23 6.15
N GLU A 99 -10.80 1.58 6.75
CA GLU A 99 -10.70 1.06 8.11
C GLU A 99 -9.66 -0.05 8.21
N TYR A 100 -9.59 -0.99 7.25
CA TYR A 100 -8.53 -2.02 7.22
C TYR A 100 -7.12 -1.43 7.12
N LEU A 101 -6.96 -0.29 6.45
CA LEU A 101 -5.67 0.37 6.32
C LEU A 101 -5.12 0.81 7.68
N ASN A 102 -6.01 1.16 8.61
CA ASN A 102 -5.70 1.83 9.87
C ASN A 102 -6.25 1.09 11.09
N PHE A 103 -6.59 -0.18 10.93
CA PHE A 103 -7.21 -0.96 11.99
C PHE A 103 -6.27 -1.10 13.19
N THR A 104 -6.76 -0.74 14.37
CA THR A 104 -6.11 -0.86 15.67
C THR A 104 -6.87 -1.88 16.52
N ASP A 105 -6.15 -2.74 17.24
CA ASP A 105 -6.76 -3.68 18.17
C ASP A 105 -7.21 -2.92 19.44
N PRO A 106 -8.50 -2.86 19.78
CA PRO A 106 -8.96 -2.18 20.99
C PRO A 106 -8.41 -2.81 22.29
N GLY A 107 -7.82 -4.00 22.22
CA GLY A 107 -7.18 -4.68 23.35
C GLY A 107 -5.67 -4.47 23.49
N SER A 108 -5.01 -3.73 22.57
CA SER A 108 -3.54 -3.62 22.56
C SER A 108 -2.95 -2.81 23.71
N GLY A 109 -3.76 -2.12 24.53
CA GLY A 109 -3.28 -1.34 25.67
C GLY A 109 -2.54 -0.05 25.29
N ASP A 110 -2.33 0.16 23.99
CA ASP A 110 -2.00 1.45 23.40
C ASP A 110 -3.31 2.26 23.33
N GLU A 111 -3.77 2.76 24.49
CA GLU A 111 -4.74 3.86 24.52
C GLU A 111 -4.07 5.05 23.81
N GLU A 112 -4.36 5.21 22.51
CA GLU A 112 -3.85 6.34 21.72
C GLU A 112 -4.06 7.64 22.48
N ASN A 113 -2.99 8.41 22.64
CA ASN A 113 -3.02 9.73 23.25
C ASN A 113 -4.04 10.57 22.43
N PRO A 114 -5.06 11.18 23.07
CA PRO A 114 -6.14 11.88 22.34
C PRO A 114 -5.64 12.99 21.38
N GLU A 115 -4.40 13.45 21.57
CA GLU A 115 -3.73 14.48 20.77
C GLU A 115 -3.28 13.99 19.37
N ASP A 116 -3.18 12.67 19.13
CA ASP A 116 -2.86 12.12 17.79
C ASP A 116 -4.09 12.09 16.84
N ARG A 117 -5.25 12.55 17.31
CA ARG A 117 -6.52 12.55 16.55
C ARG A 117 -6.79 13.83 15.76
N GLU A 118 -5.86 14.78 15.73
CA GLU A 118 -6.03 16.04 15.00
C GLU A 118 -5.00 16.21 13.88
N ILE A 119 -5.38 15.78 12.67
CA ILE A 119 -5.07 16.52 11.43
C ILE A 119 -6.31 16.41 10.54
N ASP A 120 -6.66 17.54 9.92
CA ASP A 120 -7.84 17.83 9.12
C ASP A 120 -8.52 16.64 8.42
N GLY A 121 -9.84 16.65 8.51
CA GLY A 121 -10.72 15.63 7.95
C GLY A 121 -10.29 15.17 6.56
N GLU A 122 -10.31 13.84 6.39
CA GLU A 122 -10.20 13.07 5.14
C GLU A 122 -8.89 12.30 4.89
N VAL A 123 -7.86 12.36 5.74
CA VAL A 123 -6.62 11.59 5.54
C VAL A 123 -6.16 10.83 6.80
N VAL A 124 -6.21 9.49 6.69
CA VAL A 124 -5.53 8.44 7.48
C VAL A 124 -5.56 8.63 9.02
N LYS A 125 -6.62 8.10 9.65
CA LYS A 125 -6.60 7.71 11.08
C LYS A 125 -5.33 6.89 11.35
N GLY A 126 -4.55 7.18 12.39
CA GLY A 126 -3.67 6.24 13.12
C GLY A 126 -2.71 5.29 12.38
N ARG A 127 -1.61 4.96 13.05
CA ARG A 127 -0.72 3.87 12.60
C ARG A 127 -1.32 2.51 13.01
N GLY A 128 -2.20 1.94 12.19
CA GLY A 128 -2.82 0.63 12.44
C GLY A 128 -1.82 -0.51 12.75
N ASP A 129 -2.21 -1.41 13.65
CA ASP A 129 -1.35 -2.43 14.28
C ASP A 129 -0.94 -3.54 13.31
N PHE A 130 -1.83 -3.90 12.39
CA PHE A 130 -1.68 -5.09 11.55
C PHE A 130 -1.08 -4.74 10.18
N LYS A 131 0.25 -4.75 10.10
CA LYS A 131 1.00 -4.43 8.87
C LYS A 131 0.62 -5.22 7.61
N TYR A 132 0.18 -6.48 7.75
CA TYR A 132 -0.24 -7.30 6.59
C TYR A 132 -1.67 -7.02 6.15
N LEU A 133 -2.56 -6.66 7.08
CA LEU A 133 -3.90 -6.15 6.75
C LEU A 133 -3.78 -4.80 6.03
N ARG A 134 -2.93 -3.90 6.54
CA ARG A 134 -2.58 -2.64 5.88
C ARG A 134 -2.04 -2.85 4.47
N ALA A 135 -1.08 -3.76 4.29
CA ALA A 135 -0.56 -4.09 2.97
C ALA A 135 -1.62 -4.69 2.04
N LEU A 136 -2.55 -5.48 2.58
CA LEU A 136 -3.65 -6.07 1.81
C LEU A 136 -4.64 -4.99 1.34
N ALA A 137 -5.02 -4.07 2.22
CA ALA A 137 -5.87 -2.94 1.92
C ALA A 137 -5.21 -2.00 0.90
N ALA A 138 -3.93 -1.66 1.07
CA ALA A 138 -3.16 -0.87 0.11
C ALA A 138 -3.12 -1.51 -1.28
N PHE A 139 -2.92 -2.83 -1.35
CA PHE A 139 -2.94 -3.56 -2.61
C PHE A 139 -4.33 -3.53 -3.27
N TYR A 140 -5.40 -3.65 -2.48
CA TYR A 140 -6.76 -3.53 -2.98
C TYR A 140 -7.06 -2.13 -3.52
N ILE A 141 -6.72 -1.07 -2.77
CA ILE A 141 -6.84 0.33 -3.17
C ILE A 141 -6.17 0.55 -4.53
N ARG A 142 -4.92 0.10 -4.68
CA ARG A 142 -4.16 0.23 -5.94
C ARG A 142 -4.87 -0.39 -7.14
N LEU A 143 -5.60 -1.48 -6.91
CA LEU A 143 -6.32 -2.20 -7.95
C LEU A 143 -7.68 -1.56 -8.28
N THR A 144 -8.39 -0.98 -7.32
CA THR A 144 -9.81 -0.63 -7.48
C THR A 144 -10.16 0.86 -7.44
N PHE A 145 -9.34 1.70 -6.81
CA PHE A 145 -9.66 3.12 -6.59
C PHE A 145 -9.29 4.01 -7.80
N GLU A 146 -9.79 5.24 -7.83
CA GLU A 146 -9.41 6.21 -8.86
C GLU A 146 -7.97 6.71 -8.68
N ALA A 147 -7.37 7.22 -9.75
CA ALA A 147 -5.95 7.60 -9.77
C ALA A 147 -5.57 8.56 -8.63
N ALA A 148 -6.33 9.64 -8.46
CA ALA A 148 -6.09 10.65 -7.42
C ALA A 148 -6.23 10.06 -6.00
N GLU A 149 -7.25 9.22 -5.78
CA GLU A 149 -7.48 8.57 -4.49
C GLU A 149 -6.35 7.59 -4.13
N ILE A 150 -5.80 6.89 -5.12
CA ILE A 150 -4.65 6.00 -4.91
C ILE A 150 -3.48 6.78 -4.32
N TYR A 151 -3.13 7.93 -4.89
CA TYR A 151 -2.07 8.77 -4.34
C TYR A 151 -2.43 9.29 -2.94
N LYS A 152 -3.63 9.84 -2.78
CA LYS A 152 -4.14 10.37 -1.49
C LYS A 152 -4.01 9.37 -0.34
N TYR A 153 -4.36 8.10 -0.57
CA TYR A 153 -4.36 7.08 0.49
C TYR A 153 -3.06 6.28 0.62
N LEU A 154 -2.28 6.13 -0.46
CA LEU A 154 -1.05 5.33 -0.42
C LEU A 154 0.18 6.15 -0.03
N GLU A 155 0.30 7.41 -0.44
CA GLU A 155 1.50 8.21 -0.15
C GLU A 155 1.80 8.39 1.34
N PRO A 156 0.82 8.62 2.23
CA PRO A 156 1.09 8.69 3.67
C PRO A 156 1.74 7.41 4.23
N LEU A 157 1.50 6.26 3.59
CA LEU A 157 2.06 4.98 4.00
C LEU A 157 3.54 4.82 3.63
N LEU A 158 4.12 5.74 2.86
CA LEU A 158 5.57 5.78 2.60
C LEU A 158 6.38 6.11 3.86
N LEU A 159 5.74 6.59 4.92
CA LEU A 159 6.36 6.78 6.24
C LEU A 159 6.34 5.53 7.12
N ASP A 160 5.71 4.43 6.65
CA ASP A 160 5.65 3.18 7.40
C ASP A 160 6.87 2.30 7.10
N TYR A 161 7.89 2.38 7.96
CA TYR A 161 9.13 1.59 7.82
C TYR A 161 9.07 0.19 8.45
N ARG A 162 7.86 -0.33 8.74
CA ARG A 162 7.74 -1.67 9.35
C ARG A 162 8.18 -2.75 8.38
N LYS A 163 8.94 -3.71 8.90
CA LYS A 163 9.43 -4.87 8.15
C LYS A 163 8.29 -5.81 7.73
N LEU A 164 8.24 -6.14 6.44
CA LEU A 164 7.37 -7.15 5.84
C LEU A 164 8.21 -8.32 5.30
N LYS A 165 7.65 -9.53 5.40
CA LYS A 165 8.20 -10.69 4.71
C LYS A 165 7.54 -10.80 3.34
N ARG A 166 8.34 -10.86 2.26
CA ARG A 166 7.86 -11.04 0.88
C ARG A 166 8.19 -12.44 0.38
N ARG A 167 7.17 -13.18 -0.07
CA ARG A 167 7.34 -14.45 -0.77
C ARG A 167 7.66 -14.20 -2.23
N MET A 168 8.89 -14.48 -2.62
CA MET A 168 9.31 -14.55 -4.01
C MET A 168 8.97 -15.92 -4.60
N ARG A 169 9.33 -16.17 -5.87
CA ARG A 169 9.05 -17.44 -6.54
C ARG A 169 9.66 -18.63 -5.80
N GLU A 170 10.87 -18.51 -5.26
CA GLU A 170 11.59 -19.62 -4.61
C GLU A 170 11.85 -19.38 -3.12
N ASN A 171 12.27 -18.17 -2.78
CA ASN A 171 12.71 -17.77 -1.44
C ASN A 171 11.78 -16.73 -0.79
N TYR A 172 12.12 -16.37 0.44
CA TYR A 172 11.56 -15.21 1.12
C TYR A 172 12.61 -14.10 1.17
N VAL A 173 12.16 -12.85 1.05
CA VAL A 173 13.00 -11.65 1.13
C VAL A 173 12.38 -10.71 2.16
N LEU A 174 13.21 -10.04 2.94
CA LEU A 174 12.79 -8.97 3.83
C LEU A 174 12.57 -7.69 2.99
N THR A 175 11.41 -7.07 3.13
CA THR A 175 11.07 -5.76 2.57
C THR A 175 10.46 -4.91 3.69
N ASN A 176 10.10 -3.68 3.40
CA ASN A 176 9.37 -2.80 4.31
C ASN A 176 8.02 -2.39 3.71
N VAL A 177 7.14 -1.77 4.50
CA VAL A 177 5.82 -1.31 4.03
C VAL A 177 5.98 -0.19 3.02
N ASP A 178 6.70 0.89 3.33
CA ASP A 178 7.10 1.96 2.41
C ASP A 178 7.58 1.44 1.04
N GLN A 179 8.50 0.48 1.00
CA GLN A 179 9.00 -0.09 -0.25
C GLN A 179 7.91 -0.88 -1.00
N PHE A 180 7.00 -1.55 -0.28
CA PHE A 180 5.86 -2.20 -0.92
C PHE A 180 4.87 -1.19 -1.50
N ILE A 181 4.67 -0.06 -0.83
CA ILE A 181 3.79 1.02 -1.31
C ILE A 181 4.41 1.71 -2.53
N ASP A 182 5.70 2.01 -2.49
CA ASP A 182 6.44 2.53 -3.64
C ASP A 182 6.35 1.57 -4.84
N ASP A 183 6.51 0.26 -4.60
CA ASP A 183 6.30 -0.77 -5.62
C ASP A 183 4.90 -0.71 -6.24
N LEU A 184 3.86 -0.43 -5.45
CA LEU A 184 2.49 -0.29 -5.96
C LEU A 184 2.33 0.96 -6.82
N LEU A 185 2.96 2.07 -6.46
CA LEU A 185 2.83 3.34 -7.18
C LEU A 185 3.67 3.37 -8.47
N THR A 186 4.82 2.69 -8.49
CA THR A 186 5.81 2.83 -9.57
C THR A 186 5.92 1.64 -10.52
N LYS A 187 5.62 0.41 -10.07
CA LYS A 187 5.82 -0.80 -10.89
C LYS A 187 4.57 -1.20 -11.65
N ASP A 188 4.77 -1.76 -12.83
CA ASP A 188 3.67 -2.31 -13.65
C ASP A 188 3.14 -3.65 -13.12
N ARG A 189 3.88 -4.33 -12.23
CA ARG A 189 3.52 -5.67 -11.77
C ARG A 189 3.95 -5.94 -10.34
N VAL A 190 2.98 -6.29 -9.49
CA VAL A 190 3.19 -6.58 -8.06
C VAL A 190 2.37 -7.82 -7.67
N CYS A 191 2.92 -8.66 -6.79
CA CYS A 191 2.24 -9.87 -6.26
C CYS A 191 1.60 -10.78 -7.33
N ALA A 192 2.29 -10.96 -8.46
CA ALA A 192 1.81 -11.75 -9.60
C ALA A 192 0.55 -11.20 -10.31
N THR A 193 0.23 -9.93 -10.09
CA THR A 193 -0.87 -9.22 -10.76
C THR A 193 -0.30 -8.06 -11.56
N SER A 194 -0.70 -7.96 -12.83
CA SER A 194 -0.40 -6.80 -13.67
C SER A 194 -1.25 -5.61 -13.26
N LEU A 195 -0.62 -4.50 -12.90
CA LEU A 195 -1.29 -3.28 -12.49
C LEU A 195 -1.65 -2.45 -13.72
N TRP A 196 -2.77 -1.72 -13.64
CA TRP A 196 -3.12 -0.75 -14.68
C TRP A 196 -2.19 0.46 -14.58
N LYS A 197 -1.92 1.10 -15.73
CA LYS A 197 -1.01 2.25 -15.81
C LYS A 197 -1.64 3.45 -15.12
N LEU A 198 -1.02 3.91 -14.03
CA LEU A 198 -1.41 5.14 -13.38
C LEU A 198 -1.03 6.35 -14.24
N PRO A 199 -1.90 7.35 -14.38
CA PRO A 199 -1.50 8.68 -14.82
C PRO A 199 -0.35 9.18 -13.94
N SER A 200 0.59 9.94 -14.52
CA SER A 200 1.66 10.53 -13.73
C SER A 200 1.07 11.47 -12.69
N ARG A 201 1.71 11.55 -11.53
CA ARG A 201 1.28 12.45 -10.46
C ARG A 201 1.19 13.90 -10.96
N GLN A 202 2.22 14.37 -11.67
CA GLN A 202 2.25 15.70 -12.28
C GLN A 202 1.03 15.97 -13.18
N MET A 203 0.59 14.98 -13.96
CA MET A 203 -0.60 15.15 -14.80
C MET A 203 -1.87 15.32 -13.96
N LEU A 204 -1.97 14.68 -12.79
CA LEU A 204 -3.11 14.85 -11.89
C LEU A 204 -3.08 16.20 -11.17
N GLU A 205 -1.89 16.69 -10.83
CA GLU A 205 -1.68 18.03 -10.28
C GLU A 205 -2.03 19.11 -11.31
N ASP A 206 -1.55 18.99 -12.56
CA ASP A 206 -1.86 19.90 -13.66
C ASP A 206 -3.37 19.98 -13.99
N LEU A 207 -4.13 18.93 -13.65
CA LEU A 207 -5.57 18.84 -13.84
C LEU A 207 -6.38 19.25 -12.60
N ASP A 208 -5.73 19.75 -11.55
CA ASP A 208 -6.33 20.10 -10.25
C ASP A 208 -7.10 18.93 -9.61
N LEU A 209 -6.74 17.68 -9.95
CA LEU A 209 -7.32 16.47 -9.36
C LEU A 209 -6.58 16.01 -8.10
N LEU A 210 -5.40 16.57 -7.87
CA LEU A 210 -4.51 16.20 -6.78
C LEU A 210 -3.69 17.42 -6.36
N GLU A 211 -3.54 17.62 -5.06
CA GLU A 211 -2.73 18.70 -4.53
C GLU A 211 -1.23 18.40 -4.71
N GLU A 212 -0.41 19.44 -4.71
CA GLU A 212 1.04 19.29 -4.75
C GLU A 212 1.53 18.45 -3.56
N ARG A 213 2.41 17.49 -3.84
CA ARG A 213 2.93 16.62 -2.78
C ARG A 213 3.86 17.39 -1.85
N VAL A 214 3.43 17.54 -0.60
CA VAL A 214 4.33 17.95 0.49
C VAL A 214 5.07 16.71 1.01
N SER A 215 6.39 16.68 0.81
CA SER A 215 7.22 15.63 1.42
C SER A 215 7.35 15.91 2.91
N PRO A 216 7.09 14.93 3.80
CA PRO A 216 7.31 15.08 5.24
C PRO A 216 8.77 15.38 5.63
N LEU A 217 9.71 15.10 4.74
CA LEU A 217 11.14 15.40 4.92
C LEU A 217 11.56 16.70 4.22
N ALA A 218 10.64 17.43 3.59
CA ALA A 218 10.97 18.68 2.89
C ALA A 218 11.60 19.70 3.86
N ASP A 219 10.98 19.88 5.02
CA ASP A 219 11.45 20.82 6.04
C ASP A 219 12.84 20.43 6.57
N GLU A 220 13.08 19.15 6.85
CA GLU A 220 14.39 18.64 7.31
C GLU A 220 15.49 18.80 6.23
N LEU A 221 15.15 18.59 4.96
CA LEU A 221 16.09 18.77 3.86
C LEU A 221 16.45 20.24 3.67
N GLU A 222 15.48 21.14 3.73
CA GLU A 222 15.74 22.58 3.66
C GLU A 222 16.59 23.06 4.84
N GLU A 223 16.39 22.52 6.04
CA GLU A 223 17.23 22.83 7.20
C GLU A 223 18.67 22.38 6.98
N LEU A 224 18.90 21.16 6.49
CA LEU A 224 20.24 20.66 6.17
C LEU A 224 20.94 21.50 5.10
N ASP A 225 20.21 21.93 4.08
CA ASP A 225 20.76 22.80 3.03
C ASP A 225 21.16 24.16 3.61
N ARG A 226 20.31 24.78 4.46
CA ARG A 226 20.64 26.04 5.16
C ARG A 226 21.84 25.90 6.10
N GLU A 227 21.94 24.80 6.86
CA GLU A 227 23.09 24.52 7.72
C GLU A 227 24.38 24.35 6.90
N SER A 228 24.29 23.69 5.75
CA SER A 228 25.42 23.51 4.85
C SER A 228 25.91 24.86 4.31
N GLU A 229 25.01 25.73 3.84
CA GLU A 229 25.34 27.07 3.33
C GLU A 229 25.96 27.94 4.43
N ALA A 230 25.43 27.92 5.65
CA ALA A 230 25.99 28.63 6.80
C ALA A 230 27.43 28.14 7.14
N SER A 231 27.69 26.83 6.99
CA SER A 231 29.02 26.26 7.20
C SER A 231 30.02 26.66 6.11
N TYR A 232 29.56 26.81 4.85
CA TYR A 232 30.39 27.31 3.75
C TYR A 232 30.72 28.80 3.93
N HIS A 233 29.76 29.61 4.38
CA HIS A 233 29.97 31.02 4.65
C HIS A 233 30.92 31.26 5.85
N SER A 234 30.77 30.50 6.94
CA SER A 234 31.67 30.63 8.10
C SER A 234 33.14 30.28 7.78
N ARG A 235 33.37 29.38 6.82
CA ARG A 235 34.74 29.03 6.37
C ARG A 235 35.38 30.10 5.49
N GLN A 236 34.59 30.91 4.78
CA GLN A 236 35.13 32.03 4.00
C GLN A 236 35.51 33.22 4.87
N ASP A 237 34.77 33.46 5.95
CA ASP A 237 35.08 34.55 6.89
C ASP A 237 36.37 34.26 7.68
N ASP A 238 36.60 33.01 8.12
CA ASP A 238 37.83 32.59 8.83
C ASP A 238 39.11 32.69 7.97
N ASP A 239 39.01 32.43 6.65
CA ASP A 239 40.15 32.57 5.72
C ASP A 239 40.46 34.04 5.38
N SER A 240 39.45 34.93 5.49
CA SER A 240 39.65 36.36 5.27
C SER A 240 40.36 37.06 6.44
N ASP A 241 40.18 36.57 7.67
CA ASP A 241 40.80 37.16 8.87
C ASP A 241 42.29 36.75 9.01
N ARG A 242 42.66 35.53 8.59
CA ARG A 242 44.07 35.08 8.55
C ARG A 242 44.94 35.80 7.52
N GLY A 243 44.34 36.42 6.51
CA GLY A 243 45.06 37.23 5.51
C GLY A 243 45.48 38.62 6.03
N SER A 244 44.87 39.11 7.11
CA SER A 244 45.08 40.48 7.61
C SER A 244 46.20 40.60 8.66
N ASP A 245 46.53 39.52 9.37
CA ASP A 245 47.58 39.52 10.40
C ASP A 245 49.01 39.39 9.83
N VAL A 246 49.18 38.94 8.58
CA VAL A 246 50.52 38.77 7.96
C VAL A 246 51.12 40.11 7.48
N MET A 247 50.36 41.22 7.48
CA MET A 247 50.85 42.55 7.07
C MET A 247 51.26 43.47 8.23
N ARG A 248 51.16 43.05 9.50
CA ARG A 248 51.48 43.91 10.67
C ARG A 248 52.85 43.68 11.32
N GLU A 249 53.67 42.75 10.81
CA GLU A 249 55.03 42.46 11.32
C GLU A 249 56.17 42.79 10.32
N ALA A 250 55.99 43.75 9.41
CA ALA A 250 57.04 44.23 8.51
C ALA A 250 57.43 45.70 8.77
#